data_AF-A0A554ING3-F1
#
_entry.id   AF-A0A554ING3-F1
#
_cell.length_a   1.000
_cell.length_b   1.000
_cell.length_c   1.000
_cell.angle_alpha   90.00
_cell.angle_beta   90.00
_cell.angle_gamma   90.00
#
_symmetry.space_group_name_H-M   'P 1'
#
loop_
_entity.id
_entity.type
_entity.pdbx_description
1 polymer ?
#
loop_
_entity_poly.entity_id
_entity_poly.type
_entity_poly.pdbx_seq_one_letter_code
_entity_poly.pdbx_strand_id
1 'polypeptide(L)'
;VVFPAPLGPSRPKTEASFTEMRQHIEGVLRGLGHECSFVEMDDGCTKDTFITGRSAFILVGKEAIGFLGEIHPAVLEKFGLLIPVVAAEFNIESLKNCEGIGKFKVTSL
;
A
#
# COMPACT_ATOMS: atom_id res chain seq x y z
N VAL A 1 1.43 -2.81 7.03
CA VAL A 1 2.90 -2.67 7.18
C VAL A 1 3.27 -1.21 7.04
N VAL A 2 4.18 -0.71 7.88
CA VAL A 2 4.56 0.71 7.96
C VAL A 2 6.03 0.84 7.54
N PHE A 3 6.32 1.66 6.53
CA PHE A 3 7.68 1.81 5.98
C PHE A 3 8.28 3.18 6.33
N PRO A 4 9.32 3.26 7.18
CA PRO A 4 9.98 4.50 7.56
C PRO A 4 10.94 5.03 6.47
N ALA A 5 10.96 6.35 6.22
CA ALA A 5 11.93 6.98 5.34
C ALA A 5 13.31 7.23 6.00
N PRO A 6 14.43 7.10 5.28
CA PRO A 6 15.77 7.18 5.87
C PRO A 6 16.21 8.62 6.20
N LEU A 7 17.00 8.76 7.28
CA LEU A 7 17.70 9.98 7.69
C LEU A 7 19.21 9.83 7.39
N GLY A 8 19.75 10.53 6.37
CA GLY A 8 21.21 10.68 6.21
C GLY A 8 21.71 10.88 4.75
N PRO A 9 22.86 11.56 4.54
CA PRO A 9 23.27 12.09 3.23
C PRO A 9 24.07 11.12 2.31
N SER A 10 24.10 9.80 2.54
CA SER A 10 25.06 8.91 1.83
C SER A 10 24.52 7.62 1.21
N ARG A 11 23.22 7.52 0.88
CA ARG A 11 22.70 6.39 0.09
C ARG A 11 21.80 6.85 -1.06
N PRO A 12 21.77 6.14 -2.19
CA PRO A 12 20.96 6.52 -3.35
C PRO A 12 19.47 6.57 -2.96
N LYS A 13 18.82 7.57 -3.55
CA LYS A 13 17.44 8.02 -3.37
C LYS A 13 16.43 6.88 -3.55
N THR A 14 15.81 6.43 -2.48
CA THR A 14 14.59 5.61 -2.54
C THR A 14 13.75 6.13 -1.38
N GLU A 15 13.05 7.21 -1.67
CA GLU A 15 12.18 7.93 -0.72
C GLU A 15 10.93 7.08 -0.54
N ALA A 16 10.58 6.68 0.69
CA ALA A 16 9.32 5.98 0.94
C ALA A 16 8.15 6.84 0.41
N SER A 17 7.67 6.48 -0.77
CA SER A 17 6.71 7.27 -1.54
C SER A 17 5.56 6.37 -1.98
N PHE A 18 4.41 7.00 -2.20
CA PHE A 18 3.26 6.32 -2.77
C PHE A 18 3.62 5.51 -4.02
N THR A 19 4.42 6.09 -4.91
CA THR A 19 4.81 5.45 -6.19
C THR A 19 5.67 4.22 -5.98
N GLU A 20 6.69 4.30 -5.13
CA GLU A 20 7.55 3.14 -4.87
C GLU A 20 6.77 2.02 -4.20
N MET A 21 5.96 2.34 -3.19
CA MET A 21 5.14 1.32 -2.54
C MET A 21 4.18 0.68 -3.54
N ARG A 22 3.53 1.47 -4.39
CA ARG A 22 2.66 0.97 -5.47
C ARG A 22 3.38 -0.06 -6.35
N GLN A 23 4.60 0.23 -6.78
CA GLN A 23 5.39 -0.70 -7.60
C GLN A 23 5.72 -2.00 -6.86
N HIS A 24 6.02 -1.94 -5.57
CA HIS A 24 6.25 -3.12 -4.75
C HIS A 24 4.98 -3.97 -4.61
N ILE A 25 3.82 -3.33 -4.38
CA ILE A 25 2.52 -4.00 -4.30
C ILE A 25 2.18 -4.69 -5.62
N GLU A 26 2.31 -3.98 -6.74
CA GLU A 26 2.12 -4.54 -8.08
C GLU A 26 3.03 -5.75 -8.32
N GLY A 27 4.29 -5.66 -7.90
CA GLY A 27 5.24 -6.77 -7.99
C GLY A 27 4.84 -7.99 -7.15
N VAL A 28 4.43 -7.78 -5.90
CA VAL A 28 3.99 -8.84 -4.99
C VAL A 28 2.73 -9.52 -5.51
N LEU A 29 1.69 -8.75 -5.85
CA LEU A 29 0.43 -9.30 -6.34
C LEU A 29 0.59 -10.03 -7.68
N ARG A 30 1.40 -9.49 -8.59
CA ARG A 30 1.76 -10.17 -9.84
C ARG A 30 2.50 -11.49 -9.57
N GLY A 31 3.43 -11.50 -8.62
CA GLY A 31 4.11 -12.72 -8.18
C GLY A 31 3.16 -13.78 -7.60
N LEU A 32 2.02 -13.34 -7.06
CA LEU A 32 0.94 -14.21 -6.56
C LEU A 32 -0.12 -14.57 -7.62
N GLY A 33 0.04 -14.12 -8.87
CA GLY A 33 -0.90 -14.43 -9.97
C GLY A 33 -2.11 -13.49 -10.07
N HIS A 34 -2.05 -12.32 -9.43
CA HIS A 34 -3.11 -11.31 -9.48
C HIS A 34 -2.62 -10.04 -10.19
N GLU A 35 -3.43 -9.53 -11.11
CA GLU A 35 -3.29 -8.15 -11.59
C GLU A 35 -4.12 -7.23 -10.70
N CYS A 36 -3.55 -6.07 -10.37
CA CYS A 36 -4.22 -5.08 -9.53
C CYS A 36 -4.32 -3.73 -10.21
N SER A 37 -5.32 -2.96 -9.80
CA SER A 37 -5.49 -1.55 -10.12
C SER A 37 -5.61 -0.72 -8.85
N PHE A 38 -5.53 0.60 -8.98
CA PHE A 38 -5.56 1.52 -7.85
C PHE A 38 -6.60 2.60 -8.10
N VAL A 39 -7.41 2.88 -7.10
CA VAL A 39 -8.41 3.95 -7.12
C VAL A 39 -8.09 4.93 -6.01
N GLU A 40 -7.88 6.19 -6.34
CA GLU A 40 -7.62 7.23 -5.36
C GLU A 40 -8.72 7.28 -4.30
N MET A 41 -8.31 7.44 -3.05
CA MET A 41 -9.24 7.63 -1.94
C MET A 41 -9.71 9.09 -1.90
N ASP A 42 -11.01 9.29 -1.69
CA ASP A 42 -11.56 10.63 -1.53
C ASP A 42 -11.09 11.33 -0.24
N ASP A 43 -11.31 12.64 -0.17
CA ASP A 43 -10.95 13.49 0.97
C ASP A 43 -11.62 13.08 2.29
N GLY A 44 -12.81 12.46 2.23
CA GLY A 44 -13.53 11.97 3.40
C GLY A 44 -12.82 10.79 4.07
N CYS A 45 -12.22 9.90 3.28
CA CYS A 45 -11.47 8.73 3.74
C CYS A 45 -10.03 9.06 4.20
N THR A 46 -9.48 10.20 3.79
CA THR A 46 -8.02 10.45 3.85
C THR A 46 -7.61 11.56 4.79
N LYS A 47 -8.41 12.61 4.96
CA LYS A 47 -8.02 13.88 5.60
C LYS A 47 -7.31 13.75 6.97
N ASP A 48 -7.66 12.74 7.77
CA ASP A 48 -7.18 12.62 9.14
C ASP A 48 -5.97 11.69 9.28
N THR A 49 -5.69 10.86 8.26
CA THR A 49 -4.65 9.81 8.32
C THR A 49 -3.64 9.90 7.19
N PHE A 50 -4.09 10.18 5.98
CA PHE A 50 -3.28 10.17 4.77
C PHE A 50 -3.16 11.56 4.15
N ILE A 51 -2.15 11.74 3.32
CA ILE A 51 -2.02 12.93 2.50
C ILE A 51 -3.00 12.82 1.31
N THR A 52 -3.90 13.79 1.17
CA THR A 52 -4.84 13.90 0.04
C THR A 52 -4.13 13.69 -1.30
N GLY A 53 -4.70 12.85 -2.17
CA GLY A 53 -4.15 12.51 -3.48
C GLY A 53 -2.92 11.59 -3.44
N ARG A 54 -2.47 11.15 -2.25
CA ARG A 54 -1.34 10.23 -2.07
C ARG A 54 -1.74 8.96 -1.32
N SER A 55 -2.95 8.51 -1.58
CA SER A 55 -3.52 7.29 -1.03
C SER A 55 -4.53 6.68 -2.00
N ALA A 56 -4.59 5.36 -2.05
CA ALA A 56 -5.45 4.63 -2.96
C ALA A 56 -5.94 3.30 -2.34
N PHE A 57 -7.14 2.89 -2.74
CA PHE A 57 -7.59 1.52 -2.61
C PHE A 57 -6.88 0.64 -3.64
N ILE A 58 -6.59 -0.58 -3.24
CA ILE A 58 -5.98 -1.62 -4.08
C ILE A 58 -7.08 -2.55 -4.53
N LEU A 59 -7.28 -2.68 -5.83
CA LEU A 59 -8.33 -3.51 -6.41
C LEU A 59 -7.73 -4.69 -7.13
N VAL A 60 -8.35 -5.86 -6.98
CA VAL A 60 -8.12 -7.03 -7.84
C VAL A 60 -9.45 -7.36 -8.51
N GLY A 61 -9.50 -7.24 -9.84
CA GLY A 61 -10.76 -7.28 -10.57
C GLY A 61 -11.69 -6.13 -10.15
N LYS A 62 -12.81 -6.46 -9.48
CA LYS A 62 -13.80 -5.50 -8.96
C LYS A 62 -13.80 -5.38 -7.43
N GLU A 63 -12.94 -6.12 -6.74
CA GLU A 63 -12.91 -6.17 -5.29
C GLU A 63 -11.77 -5.30 -4.75
N ALA A 64 -12.08 -4.44 -3.78
CA ALA A 64 -11.08 -3.70 -3.02
C ALA A 64 -10.50 -4.62 -1.95
N ILE A 65 -9.22 -4.98 -2.09
CA ILE A 65 -8.54 -5.94 -1.21
C ILE A 65 -7.72 -5.26 -0.12
N GLY A 66 -7.61 -3.93 -0.13
CA GLY A 66 -6.73 -3.20 0.77
C GLY A 66 -6.48 -1.76 0.33
N PHE A 67 -5.45 -1.15 0.91
CA PHE A 67 -5.06 0.22 0.61
C PHE A 67 -3.56 0.45 0.74
N LEU A 68 -3.11 1.56 0.17
CA LEU A 68 -1.83 2.19 0.48
C LEU A 68 -1.99 3.71 0.57
N GLY A 69 -1.14 4.36 1.36
CA GLY A 69 -1.08 5.82 1.40
C GLY A 69 0.09 6.38 2.21
N GLU A 70 0.51 7.58 1.84
CA GLU A 70 1.45 8.37 2.63
C GLU A 70 0.73 8.95 3.85
N ILE A 71 1.27 8.72 5.04
CA ILE A 71 0.67 9.17 6.28
C ILE A 71 0.87 10.68 6.43
N HIS A 72 -0.17 11.37 6.89
CA HIS A 72 -0.15 12.80 7.12
C HIS A 72 0.91 13.15 8.19
N PRO A 73 1.77 14.17 7.99
CA PRO A 73 2.81 14.54 8.96
C PRO A 73 2.29 14.80 10.37
N ALA A 74 1.15 15.47 10.50
CA ALA A 74 0.50 15.72 11.79
C ALA A 74 0.12 14.44 12.56
N VAL A 75 -0.07 13.31 11.87
CA VAL A 75 -0.26 12.01 12.52
C VAL A 75 1.08 11.47 12.97
N LEU A 76 2.09 11.50 12.10
CA LEU A 76 3.45 11.04 12.41
C LEU A 76 4.05 11.77 13.62
N GLU A 77 3.85 13.08 13.70
CA GLU A 77 4.28 13.91 14.84
C GLU A 77 3.65 13.44 16.17
N LYS A 78 2.37 13.08 16.17
CA LYS A 78 1.69 12.53 17.35
C LYS A 78 2.27 11.18 17.80
N PHE A 79 2.85 10.42 16.88
CA PHE A 79 3.54 9.15 17.15
C PHE A 79 5.06 9.33 17.36
N GLY A 80 5.59 10.56 17.35
CA GLY A 80 7.02 10.83 17.51
C GLY A 80 7.88 10.44 16.30
N LEU A 81 7.27 10.27 15.13
CA LEU A 81 7.95 9.92 13.89
C LEU A 81 8.29 11.21 13.11
N LEU A 82 9.58 11.46 12.93
CA LEU A 82 10.11 12.64 12.23
C LEU A 82 10.42 12.39 10.75
N ILE A 83 9.91 11.30 10.21
CA ILE A 83 10.23 10.80 8.87
C ILE A 83 8.94 10.45 8.15
N PRO A 84 8.86 10.67 6.82
CA PRO A 84 7.70 10.25 6.06
C PRO A 84 7.54 8.73 6.11
N VAL A 85 6.29 8.31 6.01
CA VAL A 85 5.88 6.92 6.16
C VAL A 85 4.78 6.62 5.16
N VAL A 86 4.93 5.48 4.47
CA VAL A 86 3.84 4.89 3.69
C VAL A 86 3.27 3.73 4.49
N ALA A 87 1.95 3.71 4.65
CA ALA A 87 1.23 2.57 5.17
C ALA A 87 0.55 1.83 4.02
N ALA A 88 0.58 0.50 4.09
CA ALA A 88 -0.18 -0.37 3.21
C ALA A 88 -0.75 -1.56 3.97
N GLU A 89 -1.94 -1.99 3.58
CA GLU A 89 -2.66 -3.09 4.19
C GLU A 89 -3.40 -3.92 3.13
N PHE A 90 -3.50 -5.23 3.37
CA PHE A 90 -4.19 -6.18 2.51
C PHE A 90 -5.02 -7.14 3.35
N ASN A 91 -6.23 -7.44 2.87
CA ASN A 91 -7.01 -8.56 3.33
C ASN A 91 -6.64 -9.80 2.51
N ILE A 92 -5.97 -10.75 3.18
CA ILE A 92 -5.52 -12.00 2.56
C ILE A 92 -6.69 -12.94 2.21
N GLU A 93 -7.79 -12.87 2.97
CA GLU A 93 -8.99 -13.65 2.67
C GLU A 93 -9.68 -13.13 1.41
N SER A 94 -9.85 -11.82 1.28
CA SER A 94 -10.33 -11.18 0.05
C SER A 94 -9.45 -11.56 -1.15
N LEU A 95 -8.12 -11.48 -1.00
CA LEU A 95 -7.19 -11.84 -2.07
C LEU A 95 -7.36 -13.30 -2.54
N LYS A 96 -7.60 -14.25 -1.62
CA LYS A 96 -7.86 -15.65 -1.97
C LYS A 96 -9.16 -15.86 -2.72
N ASN A 97 -10.16 -15.02 -2.44
CA ASN A 97 -11.50 -15.10 -3.02
C ASN A 97 -11.62 -14.35 -4.35
N CYS A 98 -10.70 -13.41 -4.62
CA CYS A 98 -10.60 -12.75 -5.91
C CYS A 98 -10.28 -13.76 -7.02
N GLU A 99 -11.08 -13.78 -8.08
CA GLU A 99 -10.80 -14.59 -9.27
C GLU A 99 -9.61 -14.01 -10.05
N GLY A 100 -8.39 -14.38 -9.62
CA GLY A 100 -7.15 -14.11 -10.35
C GLY A 100 -6.90 -15.14 -11.45
N ILE A 101 -6.17 -14.72 -12.51
CA ILE A 101 -5.63 -15.60 -13.55
C ILE A 101 -4.49 -16.43 -12.91
N GLY A 102 -4.87 -17.44 -12.15
CA GLY A 102 -3.93 -18.28 -11.39
C GLY A 102 -4.59 -18.77 -10.12
N LYS A 103 -5.32 -19.90 -10.20
CA LYS A 103 -5.76 -20.62 -9.00
C LYS A 103 -4.52 -21.08 -8.24
N PHE A 104 -4.07 -20.31 -7.25
CA PHE A 104 -3.05 -20.79 -6.32
C PHE A 104 -3.72 -21.77 -5.37
N LYS A 105 -3.63 -23.07 -5.68
CA LYS A 105 -3.99 -24.12 -4.74
C LYS A 105 -2.95 -24.07 -3.62
N VAL A 106 -3.29 -23.41 -2.50
CA VAL A 106 -2.58 -23.63 -1.24
C VAL A 106 -2.90 -25.07 -0.84
N THR A 107 -2.02 -26.00 -1.23
CA THR A 107 -2.08 -27.36 -0.73
C THR A 107 -1.56 -27.33 0.70
N SER A 108 -2.47 -27.44 1.68
CA SER A 108 -2.07 -27.79 3.04
C SER A 108 -1.30 -29.12 3.00
N LEU A 109 -0.12 -29.15 3.61
CA LEU A 109 0.65 -30.36 3.88
C LEU A 109 -0.06 -31.26 4.89
#